data_AF-A0A0J7NGU2-F1
#
_entry.id   AF-A0A0J7NGU2-F1
#
_cell.length_a   1.000
_cell.length_b   1.000
_cell.length_c   1.000
_cell.angle_alpha   90.00
_cell.angle_beta   90.00
_cell.angle_gamma   90.00
#
_symmetry.space_group_name_H-M   'P 1'
#
loop_
_entity.id
_entity.type
_entity.pdbx_description
1 polymer ?
#
loop_
_entity_poly.entity_id
_entity_poly.type
_entity_poly.pdbx_seq_one_letter_code
_entity_poly.pdbx_strand_id
1 'polypeptide(L)'
;MPKPQYSHKFRDAWLKDENLKDWLIAVPSTAEPKHAREIEDIITHPPTHQKYETIKRVLVQRLSISQEQRIRQLLEHEELGDRKPSQFLRHLSTLAGTTVPDDLLQTLWLGRLPTQMQAILATRNHDKLEDVAEQAD
;
A
#
# COMPACT_ATOMS: atom_id res chain seq x y z
N MET A 1 22.76 -9.72 -4.95
CA MET A 1 21.55 -10.17 -5.66
C MET A 1 21.68 -9.77 -7.13
N PRO A 2 21.48 -10.68 -8.09
CA PRO A 2 21.62 -10.36 -9.51
C PRO A 2 20.47 -9.45 -9.94
N LYS A 3 20.81 -8.32 -10.60
CA LYS A 3 19.83 -7.44 -11.25
C LYS A 3 19.09 -8.26 -12.31
N PRO A 4 17.75 -8.20 -12.40
CA PRO A 4 17.05 -8.85 -13.49
C PRO A 4 17.54 -8.24 -14.80
N GLN A 5 18.14 -9.07 -15.66
CA GLN A 5 18.49 -8.66 -17.03
C GLN A 5 17.18 -8.55 -17.81
N TYR A 6 16.52 -7.40 -17.69
CA TYR A 6 15.32 -7.10 -18.45
C TYR A 6 15.68 -7.05 -19.93
N SER A 7 15.22 -8.05 -20.66
CA SER A 7 15.57 -8.28 -22.06
C SER A 7 15.15 -7.08 -22.91
N HIS A 8 16.19 -6.43 -23.45
CA HIS A 8 16.16 -5.22 -24.26
C HIS A 8 15.16 -5.30 -25.42
N LYS A 9 14.89 -6.51 -25.93
CA LYS A 9 13.95 -6.76 -27.03
C LYS A 9 12.48 -6.47 -26.67
N PHE A 10 12.12 -6.45 -25.39
CA PHE A 10 10.73 -6.33 -24.94
C PHE A 10 10.28 -4.89 -24.76
N ARG A 11 11.18 -4.01 -24.28
CA ARG A 11 10.89 -2.58 -24.11
C ARG A 11 10.58 -1.91 -25.45
N ASP A 12 11.30 -2.31 -26.50
CA ASP A 12 11.09 -1.83 -27.88
C ASP A 12 9.76 -2.26 -28.51
N ALA A 13 9.20 -3.43 -28.14
CA ALA A 13 7.92 -3.90 -28.66
C ALA A 13 6.71 -3.17 -28.04
N TRP A 14 6.86 -2.74 -26.78
CA TRP A 14 5.85 -1.98 -26.04
C TRP A 14 5.90 -0.49 -26.34
N LEU A 15 7.09 0.08 -26.57
CA LEU A 15 7.25 1.48 -26.98
C LEU A 15 6.63 1.80 -28.35
N LYS A 16 6.44 0.78 -29.20
CA LYS A 16 5.82 0.92 -30.53
C LYS A 16 4.29 1.01 -30.48
N ASP A 17 3.67 0.66 -29.36
CA ASP A 17 2.22 0.75 -29.17
C ASP A 17 1.90 2.11 -28.54
N GLU A 18 1.38 3.05 -29.34
CA GLU A 18 1.13 4.44 -28.89
C GLU A 18 0.16 4.56 -27.72
N ASN A 19 -0.70 3.56 -27.49
CA ASN A 19 -1.61 3.54 -26.35
C ASN A 19 -0.95 2.99 -25.07
N LEU A 20 0.13 2.21 -25.19
CA LEU A 20 0.81 1.58 -24.05
C LEU A 20 2.15 2.26 -23.71
N LYS A 21 2.74 3.05 -24.63
CA LYS A 21 4.02 3.76 -24.41
C LYS A 21 3.96 4.71 -23.20
N ASP A 22 2.91 5.52 -23.10
CA ASP A 22 2.72 6.47 -22.01
C ASP A 22 2.41 5.75 -20.69
N TRP A 23 1.62 4.68 -20.77
CA TRP A 23 1.25 3.87 -19.61
C TRP A 23 2.45 3.11 -19.00
N LEU A 24 3.31 2.52 -19.84
CA LEU A 24 4.49 1.76 -19.39
C LEU A 24 5.59 2.66 -18.78
N ILE A 25 5.63 3.93 -19.15
CA ILE A 25 6.56 4.92 -18.58
C ILE A 25 6.00 5.50 -17.28
N ALA A 26 4.69 5.78 -17.25
CA ALA A 26 4.04 6.39 -16.10
C ALA A 26 3.89 5.42 -14.92
N VAL A 27 3.41 4.20 -15.17
CA VAL A 27 3.00 3.27 -14.09
C VAL A 27 4.15 2.86 -13.19
N PRO A 28 5.33 2.42 -13.68
CA PRO A 28 6.44 2.09 -12.79
C PRO A 28 7.01 3.31 -12.06
N SER A 29 6.80 4.52 -12.61
CA SER A 29 7.33 5.77 -12.07
C SER A 29 6.40 6.43 -11.03
N THR A 30 5.09 6.16 -11.09
CA THR A 30 4.08 6.67 -10.14
C THR A 30 3.52 5.60 -9.20
N ALA A 31 3.66 4.32 -9.53
CA ALA A 31 3.28 3.24 -8.63
C ALA A 31 4.33 3.06 -7.55
N GLU A 32 3.91 3.04 -6.28
CA GLU A 32 4.78 2.62 -5.19
C GLU A 32 5.41 1.24 -5.54
N PRO A 33 6.68 0.99 -5.20
CA PRO A 33 7.41 -0.22 -5.61
C PRO A 33 6.70 -1.53 -5.24
N LYS A 34 5.82 -1.50 -4.23
CA LYS A 34 4.94 -2.61 -3.84
C LYS A 34 3.88 -2.95 -4.90
N HIS A 35 3.33 -1.97 -5.60
CA HIS A 35 2.35 -2.17 -6.67
C HIS A 35 2.99 -2.62 -7.99
N ALA A 36 4.24 -2.22 -8.25
CA ALA A 36 5.00 -2.67 -9.42
C ALA A 36 5.22 -4.19 -9.43
N ARG A 37 5.35 -4.81 -8.25
CA ARG A 37 5.54 -6.26 -8.11
C ARG A 37 4.27 -7.06 -8.41
N GLU A 38 3.10 -6.54 -8.04
CA GLU A 38 1.81 -7.21 -8.28
C GLU A 38 1.45 -7.32 -9.78
N ILE A 39 2.15 -6.57 -10.63
CA ILE A 39 1.86 -6.44 -12.05
C ILE A 39 3.04 -6.89 -12.92
N GLU A 40 4.11 -7.41 -12.30
CA GLU A 40 5.34 -7.79 -12.98
C GLU A 40 5.11 -8.89 -14.02
N ASP A 41 4.29 -9.90 -13.74
CA ASP A 41 4.02 -10.97 -14.71
C ASP A 41 3.20 -10.48 -15.90
N ILE A 42 2.31 -9.50 -15.73
CA ILE A 42 1.52 -8.90 -16.82
C ILE A 42 2.44 -8.13 -17.77
N ILE A 43 3.45 -7.46 -17.19
CA ILE A 43 4.51 -6.77 -17.94
C ILE A 43 5.43 -7.79 -18.63
N THR A 44 5.66 -8.96 -18.00
CA THR A 44 6.57 -10.00 -18.50
C THR A 44 5.91 -10.94 -19.53
N HIS A 45 4.62 -11.20 -19.39
CA HIS A 45 3.82 -12.13 -20.22
C HIS A 45 2.54 -11.44 -20.67
N PRO A 46 2.63 -10.59 -21.70
CA PRO A 46 1.47 -9.82 -22.06
C PRO A 46 0.44 -10.59 -22.89
N PRO A 47 -0.84 -10.21 -22.76
CA PRO A 47 -1.90 -10.79 -23.57
C PRO A 47 -1.76 -10.44 -25.05
N THR A 48 -2.04 -11.40 -25.93
CA THR A 48 -1.87 -11.25 -27.39
C THR A 48 -2.99 -10.45 -28.05
N HIS A 49 -4.20 -10.46 -27.46
CA HIS A 49 -5.40 -9.76 -27.94
C HIS A 49 -6.02 -8.91 -26.83
N GLN A 50 -6.69 -7.80 -27.20
CA GLN A 50 -7.36 -6.88 -26.26
C GLN A 50 -6.44 -6.45 -25.09
N LYS A 51 -5.20 -6.06 -25.42
CA LYS A 51 -4.12 -5.77 -24.46
C LYS A 51 -4.58 -4.84 -23.35
N TYR A 52 -5.04 -3.65 -23.72
CA TYR A 52 -5.44 -2.62 -22.77
C TYR A 52 -6.55 -3.09 -21.81
N GLU A 53 -7.64 -3.67 -22.33
CA GLU A 53 -8.76 -4.12 -21.52
C GLU A 53 -8.39 -5.28 -20.58
N THR A 54 -7.60 -6.23 -21.07
CA THR A 54 -7.12 -7.37 -20.27
C THR A 54 -6.21 -6.88 -19.15
N ILE A 55 -5.25 -6.01 -19.48
CA ILE A 55 -4.31 -5.42 -18.51
C ILE A 55 -5.08 -4.60 -17.47
N LYS A 56 -5.99 -3.72 -17.89
CA LYS A 56 -6.84 -2.91 -17.00
C LYS A 56 -7.65 -3.79 -16.04
N ARG A 57 -8.27 -4.86 -16.54
CA ARG A 57 -9.06 -5.79 -15.71
C ARG A 57 -8.19 -6.49 -14.67
N VAL A 58 -7.06 -7.04 -15.09
CA VAL A 58 -6.16 -7.77 -14.18
C VAL A 58 -5.55 -6.81 -13.15
N LEU A 59 -5.20 -5.58 -13.54
CA LEU A 59 -4.72 -4.54 -12.64
C LEU A 59 -5.73 -4.20 -11.56
N VAL A 60 -6.96 -3.87 -11.96
CA VAL A 60 -8.04 -3.56 -11.02
C VAL A 60 -8.24 -4.74 -10.07
N GLN A 61 -8.34 -5.95 -10.61
CA GLN A 61 -8.54 -7.15 -9.80
C GLN A 61 -7.42 -7.36 -8.77
N ARG A 62 -6.15 -7.31 -9.18
CA ARG A 62 -5.02 -7.58 -8.28
C ARG A 62 -4.79 -6.46 -7.26
N LEU A 63 -4.93 -5.21 -7.68
CA LEU A 63 -4.82 -4.08 -6.77
C LEU A 63 -5.95 -4.07 -5.74
N SER A 64 -7.18 -4.45 -6.13
CA SER A 64 -8.30 -4.64 -5.20
C SER A 64 -8.02 -5.78 -4.21
N ILE A 65 -7.58 -6.96 -4.68
CA ILE A 65 -7.22 -8.08 -3.78
C ILE A 65 -6.12 -7.66 -2.79
N SER A 66 -5.08 -6.96 -3.26
CA SER A 66 -4.00 -6.44 -2.41
C SER A 66 -4.49 -5.40 -1.40
N GLN A 67 -5.47 -4.57 -1.77
CA GLN A 67 -6.11 -3.62 -0.87
C GLN A 67 -6.94 -4.34 0.21
N GLU A 68 -7.76 -5.32 -0.17
CA GLU A 68 -8.55 -6.12 0.76
C GLU A 68 -7.65 -6.87 1.76
N GLN A 69 -6.55 -7.43 1.30
CA GLN A 69 -5.56 -8.09 2.16
C GLN A 69 -4.96 -7.12 3.18
N ARG A 70 -4.60 -5.90 2.77
CA ARG A 70 -4.09 -4.87 3.68
C ARG A 70 -5.13 -4.45 4.72
N ILE A 71 -6.38 -4.28 4.32
CA ILE A 71 -7.47 -3.94 5.24
C ILE A 71 -7.68 -5.09 6.25
N ARG A 72 -7.72 -6.34 5.79
CA ARG A 72 -7.83 -7.52 6.68
C ARG A 72 -6.65 -7.61 7.64
N GLN A 73 -5.43 -7.37 7.16
CA GLN A 73 -4.25 -7.34 8.02
C GLN A 73 -4.42 -6.28 9.12
N LEU A 74 -4.76 -5.05 8.73
CA LEU A 74 -4.93 -3.92 9.64
C LEU A 74 -6.02 -4.15 10.69
N LEU A 75 -7.12 -4.83 10.34
CA LEU A 75 -8.24 -5.09 11.25
C LEU A 75 -8.02 -6.31 12.16
N GLU A 76 -7.49 -7.40 11.60
CA GLU A 76 -7.49 -8.72 12.25
C GLU A 76 -6.13 -9.12 12.85
N HIS A 77 -5.03 -8.61 12.29
CA HIS A 77 -3.68 -9.14 12.57
C HIS A 77 -2.74 -8.15 13.25
N GLU A 78 -3.06 -6.85 13.25
CA GLU A 78 -2.19 -5.84 13.85
C GLU A 78 -2.39 -5.69 15.36
N GLU A 79 -1.28 -5.80 16.08
CA GLU A 79 -1.17 -5.67 17.53
C GLU A 79 0.06 -4.83 17.91
N LEU A 80 -0.01 -4.17 19.06
CA LEU A 80 1.07 -3.32 19.56
C LEU A 80 2.36 -4.12 19.80
N GLY A 81 2.27 -5.28 20.45
CA GLY A 81 3.42 -6.10 20.86
C GLY A 81 4.38 -5.31 21.75
N ASP A 82 5.69 -5.45 21.50
CA ASP A 82 6.76 -4.69 22.18
C ASP A 82 7.04 -3.33 21.53
N ARG A 83 6.23 -2.90 20.54
CA ARG A 83 6.44 -1.64 19.84
C ARG A 83 5.98 -0.47 20.70
N LYS A 84 6.70 0.64 20.58
CA LYS A 84 6.23 1.90 21.15
C LYS A 84 5.01 2.43 20.37
N PRO A 85 4.13 3.24 21.00
CA PRO A 85 2.91 3.71 20.36
C PRO A 85 3.15 4.52 19.08
N SER A 86 4.19 5.37 19.02
CA SER A 86 4.56 6.11 17.81
C SER A 86 4.99 5.20 16.66
N GLN A 87 5.76 4.16 16.98
CA GLN A 87 6.23 3.17 16.01
C GLN A 87 5.06 2.36 15.45
N PHE A 88 4.14 1.98 16.32
CA PHE A 88 2.94 1.26 15.92
C PHE A 88 2.00 2.11 15.07
N LEU A 89 1.80 3.39 15.42
CA LEU A 89 1.02 4.31 14.60
C LEU A 89 1.59 4.43 13.20
N ARG A 90 2.90 4.66 13.08
CA ARG A 90 3.59 4.77 11.78
C ARG A 90 3.46 3.51 10.94
N HIS A 91 3.49 2.34 11.59
CA HIS A 91 3.26 1.06 10.93
C HIS A 91 1.84 0.97 10.38
N LEU A 92 0.84 1.26 11.21
CA LEU A 92 -0.57 1.27 10.79
C LEU A 92 -0.81 2.28 9.66
N SER A 93 -0.27 3.50 9.72
CA SER A 93 -0.37 4.49 8.64
C SER A 93 0.23 3.99 7.32
N THR A 94 1.34 3.25 7.39
CA THR A 94 1.99 2.68 6.20
C THR A 94 1.13 1.58 5.56
N LEU A 95 0.48 0.75 6.39
CA LEU A 95 -0.43 -0.31 5.93
C LEU A 95 -1.74 0.26 5.36
N ALA A 96 -2.32 1.23 6.07
CA ALA A 96 -3.52 1.97 5.68
C ALA A 96 -3.35 2.68 4.33
N GLY A 97 -2.19 3.32 4.10
CA GLY A 97 -1.97 4.16 2.95
C GLY A 97 -3.06 5.22 2.79
N THR A 98 -3.47 5.50 1.56
CA THR A 98 -4.57 6.45 1.25
C THR A 98 -5.96 5.81 1.27
N THR A 99 -6.05 4.52 1.63
CA THR A 99 -7.31 3.77 1.55
C THR A 99 -8.15 3.91 2.82
N VAL A 100 -7.50 4.03 3.98
CA VAL A 100 -8.18 4.04 5.27
C VAL A 100 -8.27 5.48 5.79
N PRO A 101 -9.45 5.97 6.20
CA PRO A 101 -9.59 7.29 6.79
C PRO A 101 -8.79 7.44 8.09
N ASP A 102 -8.23 8.62 8.34
CA ASP A 102 -7.43 8.90 9.55
C ASP A 102 -8.20 8.67 10.85
N ASP A 103 -9.50 8.97 10.90
CA ASP A 103 -10.36 8.75 12.08
C ASP A 103 -10.52 7.25 12.42
N LEU A 104 -10.63 6.41 11.40
CA LEU A 104 -10.69 4.96 11.58
C LEU A 104 -9.32 4.42 12.01
N LEU A 105 -8.24 4.95 11.43
CA LEU A 105 -6.88 4.62 11.83
C LEU A 105 -6.60 4.99 13.29
N GLN A 106 -7.05 6.16 13.73
CA GLN A 106 -6.98 6.62 15.11
C GLN A 106 -7.74 5.69 16.06
N THR A 107 -8.96 5.32 15.70
CA THR A 107 -9.79 4.40 16.47
C THR A 107 -9.12 3.04 16.64
N LEU A 108 -8.56 2.49 15.56
CA LEU A 108 -7.82 1.23 15.60
C LEU A 108 -6.56 1.32 16.44
N TRP A 109 -5.77 2.37 16.27
CA TRP A 109 -4.55 2.58 17.04
C TRP A 109 -4.86 2.65 18.54
N LEU A 110 -5.78 3.53 18.95
CA LEU A 110 -6.21 3.66 20.34
C LEU A 110 -6.76 2.34 20.90
N GLY A 111 -7.64 1.66 20.17
CA GLY A 111 -8.27 0.43 20.61
C GLY A 111 -7.29 -0.73 20.86
N ARG A 112 -6.08 -0.66 20.31
CA ARG A 112 -5.01 -1.66 20.46
C ARG A 112 -3.95 -1.29 21.51
N LEU A 113 -4.04 -0.11 22.13
CA LEU A 113 -3.15 0.29 23.22
C LEU A 113 -3.59 -0.31 24.57
N PRO A 114 -2.71 -0.37 25.59
CA PRO A 114 -3.11 -0.74 26.94
C PRO A 114 -4.15 0.23 27.53
N THR A 115 -5.09 -0.30 28.31
CA THR A 115 -6.23 0.47 28.87
C THR A 115 -5.82 1.75 29.62
N GLN A 116 -4.68 1.70 30.32
CA GLN A 116 -4.15 2.85 31.07
C GLN A 116 -3.79 4.01 30.12
N MET A 117 -3.19 3.68 28.98
CA MET A 117 -2.80 4.65 27.96
C MET A 117 -4.03 5.17 27.22
N GLN A 118 -4.98 4.30 26.88
CA GLN A 118 -6.26 4.73 26.27
C GLN A 118 -6.97 5.80 27.10
N ALA A 119 -7.03 5.62 28.43
CA ALA A 119 -7.71 6.57 29.31
C ALA A 119 -7.03 7.95 29.32
N ILE A 120 -5.70 8.00 29.26
CA ILE A 120 -4.94 9.26 29.20
C ILE A 120 -5.17 9.92 27.85
N LEU A 121 -5.11 9.15 26.76
CA LEU A 121 -5.22 9.68 25.41
C LEU A 121 -6.64 10.09 25.01
N ALA A 122 -7.67 9.45 25.57
CA ALA A 122 -9.08 9.82 25.34
C ALA A 122 -9.42 11.25 25.82
N THR A 123 -8.58 11.85 26.65
CA THR A 123 -8.72 13.24 27.09
C THR A 123 -8.10 14.25 26.11
N ARG A 124 -7.39 13.78 25.09
CA ARG A 124 -6.58 14.57 24.14
C ARG A 124 -7.07 14.48 22.69
N ASN A 125 -8.37 14.39 22.49
CA ASN A 125 -8.98 14.19 21.17
C ASN A 125 -8.80 15.36 20.17
N HIS A 126 -8.25 16.50 20.60
CA HIS A 126 -7.97 17.67 19.75
C HIS A 126 -6.51 17.79 19.31
N ASP A 127 -5.60 17.01 19.90
CA ASP A 127 -4.19 17.01 19.53
C ASP A 127 -3.98 16.15 18.28
N LYS A 128 -2.93 16.46 17.51
CA LYS A 128 -2.56 15.63 16.35
C LYS A 128 -2.12 14.24 16.83
N LEU A 129 -2.57 13.22 16.11
CA LEU A 129 -2.32 11.83 16.47
C LEU A 129 -0.84 11.46 16.55
N GLU A 130 0.00 12.07 15.70
CA GLU A 130 1.46 11.90 15.71
C GLU A 130 2.08 12.41 17.02
N ASP A 131 1.77 13.65 17.42
CA ASP A 131 2.26 14.28 18.64
C ASP A 131 1.81 13.50 19.89
N VAL A 132 0.57 12.99 19.86
CA VAL A 132 0.02 12.16 20.94
C VAL A 132 0.75 10.84 21.06
N ALA A 133 1.08 10.21 19.93
CA ALA A 133 1.79 8.93 19.91
C ALA A 133 3.25 9.06 20.35
N GLU A 134 3.92 10.17 20.02
CA GLU A 134 5.30 10.45 20.48
C GLU A 134 5.37 10.73 21.98
N GLN A 135 4.33 11.32 22.59
CA GLN A 135 4.30 11.55 24.04
C GLN A 135 3.99 10.28 24.85
N ALA A 136 3.49 9.23 24.21
CA ALA A 136 3.13 7.96 24.84
C ALA A 136 4.27 6.92 24.79
N ASP A 137 5.40 7.27 24.19
CA ASP A 137 6.60 6.46 23.94
C ASP A 137 7.46 6.17 25.18
#